data_AF-A0A8B6H4F1-F1
#
_entry.id   AF-A0A8B6H4F1-F1
#
_cell.length_a   1.000
_cell.length_b   1.000
_cell.length_c   1.000
_cell.angle_alpha   90.00
_cell.angle_beta   90.00
_cell.angle_gamma   90.00
#
_symmetry.space_group_name_H-M   'P 1'
#
loop_
_entity.id
_entity.type
_entity.pdbx_description
1 polymer ?
#
loop_
_entity_poly.entity_id
_entity_poly.type
_entity_poly.pdbx_seq_one_letter_code
_entity_poly.pdbx_strand_id
1 'polypeptide(L)'
;MSPFSFATVIVAFVVSTYGHDCTKYSLTPSDQSIIDMMKHYLHTSRKADCPVTTSQQDIGVTYVRWGKKTCPEKSDIVYTGQVGGNYYTNKGGGSNWLCLPNDPENGKAYSYSNDGLYGPEYQIHSSNNPSGFPASLYDKEVPCSVCRRKGKVSVLMIADFEWFLEQNVFRIQGISSDNENNNNDKRYHNFKNVKFLTSSSTPAQQDIGVTYVRWGKKACPKNSDTVYTGQAGGNYYGNKGGGSNYLCLPSDPENGNAYSYGNDGLYGAEYYINSGTKPSGLTGSLFQKEVPCAVCRRKEKVSVLMIAGRKSCYKGWQSEYSGFLMSEYKTHHNKDFICIDEDAVPFDDRKSSENSASFYPVRAKCGSLRCPPYKDNTEVFCTFLNLSSLCFKSNAFW
;
A
#
# COMPACT_ATOMS: atom_id res chain seq x y z
N MET A 1 66.42 23.98 7.72
CA MET A 1 65.05 24.05 8.28
C MET A 1 64.16 24.75 7.26
N SER A 2 63.34 24.00 6.53
CA SER A 2 62.31 24.52 5.64
C SER A 2 61.01 24.77 6.42
N PRO A 3 60.18 25.76 6.05
CA PRO A 3 58.82 25.81 6.55
C PRO A 3 57.93 24.93 5.65
N PHE A 4 57.19 24.02 6.28
CA PHE A 4 56.27 23.11 5.61
C PHE A 4 55.04 23.85 5.08
N SER A 5 54.71 23.51 3.83
CA SER A 5 53.46 23.82 3.13
C SER A 5 52.30 23.00 3.72
N PHE A 6 51.16 23.63 4.01
CA PHE A 6 49.89 22.92 4.19
C PHE A 6 49.04 23.10 2.94
N ALA A 7 49.07 22.11 2.06
CA ALA A 7 48.08 21.95 1.00
C ALA A 7 46.81 21.36 1.60
N THR A 8 45.69 22.10 1.51
CA THR A 8 44.37 21.59 1.86
C THR A 8 43.95 20.55 0.81
N VAL A 9 43.95 19.28 1.17
CA VAL A 9 43.40 18.21 0.33
C VAL A 9 41.88 18.22 0.45
N ILE A 10 41.19 18.68 -0.59
CA ILE A 10 39.74 18.51 -0.73
C ILE A 10 39.51 17.06 -1.16
N VAL A 11 39.12 16.20 -0.22
CA VAL A 11 38.64 14.85 -0.53
C VAL A 11 37.19 14.96 -1.00
N ALA A 12 36.99 14.97 -2.31
CA ALA A 12 35.67 14.84 -2.90
C ALA A 12 35.18 13.38 -2.74
N PHE A 13 34.24 13.15 -1.84
CA PHE A 13 33.49 11.90 -1.82
C PHE A 13 32.51 11.90 -2.99
N VAL A 14 32.90 11.27 -4.10
CA VAL A 14 31.95 10.86 -5.14
C VAL A 14 31.16 9.68 -4.59
N VAL A 15 29.99 9.96 -4.00
CA VAL A 15 29.01 8.92 -3.69
C VAL A 15 28.41 8.46 -5.02
N SER A 16 29.00 7.42 -5.60
CA SER A 16 28.37 6.67 -6.68
C SER A 16 27.13 5.97 -6.11
N THR A 17 25.96 6.56 -6.31
CA THR A 17 24.71 5.80 -6.16
C THR A 17 24.64 4.84 -7.34
N TYR A 18 24.99 3.56 -7.10
CA TYR A 18 24.72 2.49 -8.05
C TYR A 18 23.20 2.30 -8.17
N GLY A 19 22.56 3.09 -9.04
CA GLY A 19 21.29 2.70 -9.63
C GLY A 19 21.60 1.61 -10.66
N HIS A 20 21.09 0.40 -10.45
CA HIS A 20 21.22 -0.67 -11.43
C HIS A 20 20.53 -0.26 -12.74
N ASP A 21 21.33 0.20 -13.71
CA ASP A 21 20.87 0.62 -15.02
C ASP A 21 20.57 -0.61 -15.89
N CYS A 22 19.29 -0.85 -16.18
CA CYS A 22 18.82 -1.99 -16.96
C CYS A 22 18.72 -1.64 -18.45
N THR A 23 19.84 -1.33 -19.09
CA THR A 23 19.90 -0.82 -20.48
C THR A 23 20.09 -1.87 -21.58
N LYS A 24 19.96 -3.18 -21.31
CA LYS A 24 20.17 -4.20 -22.37
C LYS A 24 19.14 -5.32 -22.36
N TYR A 25 18.06 -5.19 -23.14
CA TYR A 25 17.29 -6.33 -23.62
C TYR A 25 16.72 -6.08 -25.04
N SER A 26 16.92 -7.07 -25.92
CA SER A 26 16.23 -7.23 -27.21
C SER A 26 14.91 -7.96 -26.95
N LEU A 27 13.80 -7.40 -27.42
CA LEU A 27 12.43 -7.81 -27.07
C LEU A 27 11.78 -8.64 -28.19
N THR A 28 10.85 -9.52 -27.81
CA THR A 28 10.04 -10.33 -28.74
C THR A 28 8.74 -9.61 -29.12
N PRO A 29 8.03 -9.99 -30.21
CA PRO A 29 6.79 -9.32 -30.63
C PRO A 29 5.65 -9.35 -29.59
N SER A 30 5.63 -10.32 -28.67
CA SER A 30 4.67 -10.35 -27.55
C SER A 30 5.03 -9.38 -26.43
N ASP A 31 6.32 -9.10 -26.22
CA ASP A 31 6.74 -8.06 -25.28
C ASP A 31 6.32 -6.68 -25.79
N GLN A 32 6.23 -6.53 -27.12
CA GLN A 32 5.77 -5.32 -27.75
C GLN A 32 4.30 -5.01 -27.43
N SER A 33 3.41 -6.00 -27.29
CA SER A 33 1.99 -5.73 -27.02
C SER A 33 1.71 -5.27 -25.58
N ILE A 34 2.42 -5.83 -24.59
CA ILE A 34 2.37 -5.35 -23.19
C ILE A 34 3.03 -3.98 -23.10
N ILE A 35 4.15 -3.77 -23.79
CA ILE A 35 4.77 -2.47 -23.90
C ILE A 35 3.84 -1.48 -24.61
N ASP A 36 3.08 -1.88 -25.61
CA ASP A 36 2.17 -1.00 -26.34
C ASP A 36 0.91 -0.70 -25.52
N MET A 37 0.44 -1.63 -24.68
CA MET A 37 -0.57 -1.38 -23.67
C MET A 37 -0.06 -0.42 -22.58
N MET A 38 1.16 -0.63 -22.06
CA MET A 38 1.79 0.26 -21.08
C MET A 38 2.16 1.61 -21.70
N LYS A 39 2.58 1.65 -22.97
CA LYS A 39 2.79 2.88 -23.73
C LYS A 39 1.46 3.55 -23.96
N HIS A 40 0.37 2.85 -24.27
CA HIS A 40 -0.95 3.43 -24.41
C HIS A 40 -1.39 4.05 -23.08
N TYR A 41 -1.28 3.33 -21.97
CA TYR A 41 -1.55 3.84 -20.62
C TYR A 41 -0.65 5.05 -20.27
N LEU A 42 0.65 4.97 -20.58
CA LEU A 42 1.60 6.07 -20.40
C LEU A 42 1.39 7.21 -21.40
N HIS A 43 0.81 6.98 -22.57
CA HIS A 43 0.62 7.98 -23.63
C HIS A 43 -0.71 8.71 -23.44
N THR A 44 -1.76 8.04 -22.97
CA THR A 44 -2.94 8.70 -22.40
C THR A 44 -2.58 9.48 -21.14
N SER A 45 -1.61 9.01 -20.34
CA SER A 45 -1.04 9.77 -19.21
C SER A 45 -0.08 10.91 -19.64
N ARG A 46 0.61 10.78 -20.77
CA ARG A 46 1.60 11.76 -21.30
C ARG A 46 1.03 12.76 -22.30
N LYS A 47 -0.19 12.57 -22.82
CA LYS A 47 -0.79 13.51 -23.79
C LYS A 47 -1.23 14.84 -23.18
N ALA A 48 -0.91 15.09 -21.92
CA ALA A 48 -0.68 16.44 -21.45
C ALA A 48 0.78 16.80 -21.71
N ASP A 49 1.08 17.34 -22.90
CA ASP A 49 2.21 18.26 -23.05
C ASP A 49 2.13 19.22 -21.88
N CYS A 50 3.12 19.26 -20.98
CA CYS A 50 3.05 20.05 -19.75
C CYS A 50 2.72 21.51 -20.10
N PRO A 51 1.46 21.96 -19.94
CA PRO A 51 1.12 23.31 -20.26
C PRO A 51 1.74 24.14 -19.15
N VAL A 52 2.60 25.09 -19.49
CA VAL A 52 2.82 26.24 -18.59
C VAL A 52 1.57 27.09 -18.68
N THR A 53 0.50 26.61 -18.07
CA THR A 53 -0.71 27.38 -17.86
C THR A 53 -1.36 26.87 -16.60
N THR A 54 -1.77 27.82 -15.78
CA THR A 54 -2.59 27.75 -14.57
C THR A 54 -3.94 27.04 -14.78
N SER A 55 -3.94 25.80 -15.28
CA SER A 55 -5.06 24.88 -15.17
C SER A 55 -4.78 23.98 -13.99
N GLN A 56 -5.51 24.20 -12.91
CA GLN A 56 -5.53 23.36 -11.72
C GLN A 56 -5.66 21.89 -12.15
N GLN A 57 -4.55 21.16 -12.09
CA GLN A 57 -4.46 19.76 -12.49
C GLN A 57 -5.55 19.00 -11.69
N ASP A 58 -6.45 18.25 -12.36
CA ASP A 58 -7.59 17.54 -11.75
C ASP A 58 -7.14 16.31 -10.94
N ILE A 59 -6.27 16.58 -9.97
CA ILE A 59 -5.66 15.61 -9.09
C ILE A 59 -6.68 15.30 -8.01
N GLY A 60 -7.03 14.02 -7.90
CA GLY A 60 -7.92 13.53 -6.86
C GLY A 60 -7.83 12.02 -6.73
N VAL A 61 -8.21 11.53 -5.56
CA VAL A 61 -8.27 10.11 -5.25
C VAL A 61 -9.72 9.65 -5.17
N THR A 62 -10.00 8.47 -5.71
CA THR A 62 -11.31 7.82 -5.65
C THR A 62 -11.26 6.65 -4.70
N TYR A 63 -12.27 6.50 -3.84
CA TYR A 63 -12.38 5.40 -2.88
C TYR A 63 -13.84 5.02 -2.63
N VAL A 64 -14.05 3.80 -2.13
CA VAL A 64 -15.38 3.32 -1.74
C VAL A 64 -15.57 3.52 -0.25
N ARG A 65 -16.70 4.10 0.14
CA ARG A 65 -17.18 4.17 1.51
C ARG A 65 -18.29 3.14 1.69
N TRP A 66 -17.95 2.03 2.34
CA TRP A 66 -18.86 0.92 2.63
C TRP A 66 -19.82 1.28 3.77
N GLY A 67 -21.07 0.85 3.67
CA GLY A 67 -22.12 1.07 4.68
C GLY A 67 -22.67 2.50 4.75
N LYS A 68 -22.34 3.38 3.79
CA LYS A 68 -22.82 4.77 3.75
C LYS A 68 -23.22 5.17 2.34
N LYS A 69 -24.31 5.95 2.23
CA LYS A 69 -24.79 6.56 0.98
C LYS A 69 -24.24 7.97 0.74
N THR A 70 -23.38 8.48 1.64
CA THR A 70 -22.85 9.85 1.59
C THR A 70 -21.33 9.84 1.66
N CYS A 71 -20.68 10.84 1.07
CA CYS A 71 -19.25 11.06 1.22
C CYS A 71 -18.94 11.99 2.42
N PRO A 72 -17.73 11.89 3.01
CA PRO A 72 -17.26 12.85 4.02
C PRO A 72 -17.17 14.27 3.46
N GLU A 73 -17.14 15.27 4.34
CA GLU A 73 -17.03 16.68 3.95
C GLU A 73 -15.84 16.92 3.02
N LYS A 74 -16.03 17.81 2.02
CA LYS A 74 -15.05 18.18 0.97
C LYS A 74 -14.70 17.04 -0.02
N SER A 75 -15.42 15.92 0.02
CA SER A 75 -15.37 14.87 -1.02
C SER A 75 -16.65 14.88 -1.83
N ASP A 76 -16.52 14.74 -3.15
CA ASP A 76 -17.64 14.68 -4.07
C ASP A 76 -18.14 13.22 -4.19
N ILE A 77 -19.46 13.01 -4.24
CA ILE A 77 -20.03 11.71 -4.59
C ILE A 77 -19.85 11.50 -6.10
N VAL A 78 -19.22 10.39 -6.48
CA VAL A 78 -19.16 9.92 -7.88
C VAL A 78 -20.45 9.17 -8.21
N TYR A 79 -20.79 8.18 -7.39
CA TYR A 79 -22.09 7.51 -7.43
C TYR A 79 -22.40 6.83 -6.08
N THR A 80 -23.67 6.51 -5.86
CA THR A 80 -24.13 5.67 -4.76
C THR A 80 -24.61 4.34 -5.28
N GLY A 81 -24.50 3.32 -4.45
CA GLY A 81 -24.78 1.97 -4.86
C GLY A 81 -25.16 1.03 -3.72
N GLN A 82 -25.30 -0.24 -4.09
CA GLN A 82 -25.44 -1.37 -3.19
C GLN A 82 -24.22 -2.26 -3.30
N VAL A 83 -23.86 -2.94 -2.21
CA VAL A 83 -22.73 -3.86 -2.23
C VAL A 83 -23.10 -5.14 -2.98
N GLY A 84 -22.16 -5.70 -3.75
CA GLY A 84 -22.31 -6.98 -4.42
C GLY A 84 -21.09 -7.86 -4.22
N GLY A 85 -21.30 -9.17 -4.14
CA GLY A 85 -20.25 -10.18 -3.95
C GLY A 85 -20.72 -11.57 -4.36
N ASN A 86 -20.05 -12.60 -3.83
CA ASN A 86 -20.40 -13.99 -4.13
C ASN A 86 -21.50 -14.51 -3.19
N TYR A 87 -22.19 -15.55 -3.62
CA TYR A 87 -23.04 -16.34 -2.75
C TYR A 87 -22.20 -17.06 -1.69
N TYR A 88 -22.65 -17.05 -0.43
CA TYR A 88 -21.85 -17.46 0.73
C TYR A 88 -21.40 -18.94 0.73
N THR A 89 -22.06 -19.83 -0.03
CA THR A 89 -21.63 -21.24 -0.16
C THR A 89 -20.69 -21.49 -1.34
N ASN A 90 -20.54 -20.52 -2.24
CA ASN A 90 -19.69 -20.67 -3.43
C ASN A 90 -18.22 -20.58 -3.04
N LYS A 91 -17.42 -21.53 -3.52
CA LYS A 91 -15.96 -21.57 -3.31
C LYS A 91 -15.18 -20.78 -4.35
N GLY A 92 -15.85 -20.29 -5.40
CA GLY A 92 -15.28 -19.50 -6.50
C GLY A 92 -16.09 -18.23 -6.74
N GLY A 93 -15.56 -17.33 -7.59
CA GLY A 93 -16.11 -16.00 -7.84
C GLY A 93 -15.13 -14.88 -7.47
N GLY A 94 -15.59 -13.63 -7.48
CA GLY A 94 -14.76 -12.47 -7.13
C GLY A 94 -14.45 -12.45 -5.64
N SER A 95 -13.17 -12.40 -5.25
CA SER A 95 -12.77 -12.41 -3.83
C SER A 95 -13.08 -11.12 -3.09
N ASN A 96 -13.35 -10.04 -3.82
CA ASN A 96 -13.61 -8.69 -3.31
C ASN A 96 -15.07 -8.27 -3.55
N TRP A 97 -15.59 -7.51 -2.60
CA TRP A 97 -16.88 -6.83 -2.74
C TRP A 97 -16.80 -5.69 -3.75
N LEU A 98 -17.90 -5.46 -4.46
CA LEU A 98 -18.08 -4.39 -5.43
C LEU A 98 -19.12 -3.41 -4.93
N CYS A 99 -18.94 -2.12 -5.25
CA CYS A 99 -20.01 -1.13 -5.12
C CYS A 99 -20.75 -1.05 -6.46
N LEU A 100 -21.98 -1.52 -6.52
CA LEU A 100 -22.79 -1.59 -7.73
C LEU A 100 -23.66 -0.34 -7.84
N PRO A 101 -23.66 0.39 -8.97
CA PRO A 101 -24.52 1.55 -9.15
C PRO A 101 -26.00 1.16 -9.02
N ASN A 102 -26.82 2.08 -8.53
CA ASN A 102 -28.26 1.85 -8.37
C ASN A 102 -29.01 1.85 -9.72
N ASP A 103 -28.36 2.31 -10.78
CA ASP A 103 -28.84 2.43 -12.15
C ASP A 103 -27.98 1.59 -13.13
N PRO A 104 -27.95 0.24 -12.98
CA PRO A 104 -27.10 -0.60 -13.83
C PRO A 104 -27.60 -0.67 -15.28
N GLU A 105 -26.65 -0.59 -16.22
CA GLU A 105 -26.89 -0.96 -17.61
C GLU A 105 -26.79 -2.50 -17.75
N ASN A 106 -27.94 -3.17 -17.89
CA ASN A 106 -27.99 -4.63 -17.96
C ASN A 106 -27.69 -5.15 -19.38
N GLY A 107 -26.86 -6.18 -19.45
CA GLY A 107 -26.62 -6.95 -20.69
C GLY A 107 -27.79 -7.86 -21.06
N LYS A 108 -27.62 -8.66 -22.12
CA LYS A 108 -28.61 -9.67 -22.52
C LYS A 108 -28.72 -10.77 -21.46
N ALA A 109 -29.94 -11.18 -21.15
CA ALA A 109 -30.18 -12.33 -20.29
C ALA A 109 -29.80 -13.63 -21.00
N TYR A 110 -29.20 -14.57 -20.27
CA TYR A 110 -28.86 -15.91 -20.76
C TYR A 110 -29.34 -16.97 -19.76
N SER A 111 -29.65 -18.18 -20.25
CA SER A 111 -30.32 -19.23 -19.47
C SER A 111 -29.40 -20.32 -18.92
N TYR A 112 -28.08 -20.16 -18.97
CA TYR A 112 -27.12 -21.15 -18.48
C TYR A 112 -26.45 -20.70 -17.18
N SER A 113 -26.15 -21.66 -16.31
CA SER A 113 -25.55 -21.43 -14.98
C SER A 113 -24.12 -20.91 -15.10
N ASN A 114 -23.89 -19.66 -14.71
CA ASN A 114 -22.56 -19.07 -14.54
C ASN A 114 -22.41 -18.51 -13.12
N ASP A 115 -21.27 -17.88 -12.86
CA ASP A 115 -21.05 -17.08 -11.66
C ASP A 115 -22.15 -16.01 -11.50
N GLY A 116 -22.67 -15.89 -10.29
CA GLY A 116 -23.69 -14.92 -9.92
C GLY A 116 -23.14 -13.85 -8.99
N LEU A 117 -23.70 -12.65 -9.10
CA LEU A 117 -23.41 -11.52 -8.21
C LEU A 117 -24.59 -11.36 -7.25
N TYR A 118 -24.31 -11.37 -5.95
CA TYR A 118 -25.30 -11.40 -4.88
C TYR A 118 -25.12 -10.19 -3.95
N GLY A 119 -26.22 -9.63 -3.45
CA GLY A 119 -26.17 -8.60 -2.42
C GLY A 119 -25.87 -9.21 -1.04
N PRO A 120 -25.01 -8.60 -0.22
CA PRO A 120 -24.90 -8.95 1.19
C PRO A 120 -25.99 -8.27 2.01
N GLU A 121 -26.22 -8.87 3.17
CA GLU A 121 -27.06 -8.34 4.21
C GLU A 121 -26.26 -8.20 5.49
N TYR A 122 -26.59 -7.19 6.29
CA TYR A 122 -26.07 -7.07 7.64
C TYR A 122 -26.64 -8.18 8.52
N GLN A 123 -25.74 -8.91 9.17
CA GLN A 123 -26.09 -9.93 10.18
C GLN A 123 -25.85 -9.38 11.61
N ILE A 124 -26.28 -8.13 11.82
CA ILE A 124 -26.13 -7.39 13.08
C ILE A 124 -27.48 -7.32 13.79
N HIS A 125 -27.70 -8.24 14.72
CA HIS A 125 -28.82 -8.25 15.66
C HIS A 125 -28.60 -7.27 16.83
N SER A 126 -29.69 -6.97 17.55
CA SER A 126 -29.61 -6.16 18.78
C SER A 126 -28.77 -6.80 19.88
N SER A 127 -28.70 -8.13 19.93
CA SER A 127 -27.91 -8.90 20.90
C SER A 127 -26.41 -8.95 20.58
N ASN A 128 -26.02 -8.62 19.34
CA ASN A 128 -24.64 -8.68 18.87
C ASN A 128 -24.20 -7.39 18.16
N ASN A 129 -24.78 -6.26 18.55
CA ASN A 129 -24.52 -4.96 17.95
C ASN A 129 -23.17 -4.38 18.44
N PRO A 130 -22.19 -4.14 17.56
CA PRO A 130 -20.94 -3.48 17.94
C PRO A 130 -21.19 -2.06 18.48
N SER A 131 -20.35 -1.62 19.42
CA SER A 131 -20.41 -0.25 19.94
C SER A 131 -20.27 0.78 18.81
N GLY A 132 -21.20 1.73 18.72
CA GLY A 132 -21.20 2.78 17.71
C GLY A 132 -22.16 2.56 16.53
N PHE A 133 -22.80 1.39 16.42
CA PHE A 133 -23.81 1.14 15.39
C PHE A 133 -25.24 1.48 15.84
N PRO A 134 -26.04 2.16 14.99
CA PRO A 134 -27.40 2.55 15.32
C PRO A 134 -28.36 1.35 15.21
N ALA A 135 -28.79 0.82 16.36
CA ALA A 135 -29.76 -0.29 16.46
C ALA A 135 -29.40 -1.55 15.64
N SER A 136 -30.30 -2.54 15.65
CA SER A 136 -30.17 -3.76 14.84
C SER A 136 -30.24 -3.43 13.35
N LEU A 137 -29.29 -3.95 12.58
CA LEU A 137 -29.28 -3.87 11.11
C LEU A 137 -29.57 -5.22 10.45
N TYR A 138 -30.01 -6.23 11.20
CA TYR A 138 -30.35 -7.56 10.71
C TYR A 138 -31.19 -7.56 9.42
N ASP A 139 -30.77 -8.36 8.44
CA ASP A 139 -31.35 -8.52 7.09
C ASP A 139 -31.52 -7.20 6.32
N LYS A 140 -30.73 -6.17 6.64
CA LYS A 140 -30.68 -4.92 5.86
C LYS A 140 -29.60 -5.00 4.80
N GLU A 141 -29.91 -4.50 3.61
CA GLU A 141 -28.96 -4.34 2.52
C GLU A 141 -27.80 -3.41 2.93
N VAL A 142 -26.60 -3.73 2.43
CA VAL A 142 -25.40 -2.92 2.68
C VAL A 142 -25.29 -1.85 1.59
N PRO A 143 -25.42 -0.55 1.89
CA PRO A 143 -25.20 0.50 0.92
C PRO A 143 -23.71 0.78 0.72
N CYS A 144 -23.38 1.44 -0.38
CA CYS A 144 -22.05 1.98 -0.61
C CYS A 144 -22.11 3.33 -1.34
N SER A 145 -21.03 4.09 -1.23
CA SER A 145 -20.83 5.32 -2.02
C SER A 145 -19.40 5.37 -2.52
N VAL A 146 -19.22 5.74 -3.79
CA VAL A 146 -17.91 5.99 -4.37
C VAL A 146 -17.65 7.48 -4.30
N CYS A 147 -16.55 7.84 -3.63
CA CYS A 147 -16.20 9.21 -3.30
C CYS A 147 -14.94 9.63 -4.03
N ARG A 148 -14.90 10.87 -4.51
CA ARG A 148 -13.71 11.49 -5.08
C ARG A 148 -13.28 12.67 -4.22
N ARG A 149 -12.01 12.66 -3.80
CA ARG A 149 -11.42 13.76 -3.04
C ARG A 149 -10.37 14.49 -3.88
N LYS A 150 -10.71 15.71 -4.32
CA LYS A 150 -9.81 16.59 -5.05
C LYS A 150 -8.66 17.09 -4.16
N GLY A 151 -7.49 17.31 -4.75
CA GLY A 151 -6.28 17.75 -4.08
C GLY A 151 -5.62 16.71 -3.17
N LYS A 152 -6.08 15.45 -3.20
CA LYS A 152 -5.48 14.32 -2.46
C LYS A 152 -5.09 13.21 -3.44
N VAL A 153 -4.07 12.45 -3.09
CA VAL A 153 -3.42 11.48 -3.99
C VAL A 153 -3.52 10.03 -3.52
N SER A 154 -3.86 9.81 -2.25
CA SER A 154 -4.00 8.48 -1.66
C SER A 154 -5.07 8.49 -0.57
N VAL A 155 -5.67 7.32 -0.35
CA VAL A 155 -6.54 7.01 0.79
C VAL A 155 -5.97 5.76 1.44
N LEU A 156 -5.79 5.81 2.75
CA LEU A 156 -5.34 4.68 3.54
C LEU A 156 -6.45 4.29 4.51
N MET A 157 -6.78 3.01 4.55
CA MET A 157 -7.61 2.45 5.61
C MET A 157 -6.70 2.25 6.83
N ILE A 158 -6.92 3.06 7.86
CA ILE A 158 -6.31 2.90 9.18
C ILE A 158 -7.47 2.64 10.13
N ALA A 159 -7.30 1.72 11.09
CA ALA A 159 -8.20 1.68 12.24
C ALA A 159 -8.13 3.04 12.96
N ASP A 160 -9.23 3.49 13.55
CA ASP A 160 -9.43 4.86 14.03
C ASP A 160 -8.17 5.46 14.69
N PHE A 161 -7.81 6.67 14.29
CA PHE A 161 -6.51 7.29 14.56
C PHE A 161 -6.74 8.75 14.95
N GLU A 162 -7.65 8.97 15.90
CA GLU A 162 -7.95 10.31 16.41
C GLU A 162 -6.88 10.87 17.38
N TRP A 163 -5.78 10.16 17.66
CA TRP A 163 -4.79 10.62 18.66
C TRP A 163 -3.42 11.07 18.11
N PHE A 164 -2.98 10.65 16.92
CA PHE A 164 -1.56 10.83 16.54
C PHE A 164 -1.22 12.15 15.82
N LEU A 165 -2.21 12.95 15.42
CA LEU A 165 -1.95 14.21 14.71
C LEU A 165 -1.51 15.36 15.65
N GLU A 166 -1.62 15.20 16.96
CA GLU A 166 -1.20 16.26 17.91
C GLU A 166 0.27 16.15 18.36
N GLN A 167 0.94 15.01 18.19
CA GLN A 167 2.25 14.80 18.86
C GLN A 167 3.50 15.03 17.98
N ASN A 168 3.40 15.10 16.65
CA ASN A 168 4.60 15.02 15.78
C ASN A 168 4.84 16.18 14.79
N VAL A 169 4.16 17.33 14.94
CA VAL A 169 4.44 18.51 14.08
C VAL A 169 5.37 19.55 14.72
N PHE A 170 5.72 19.47 16.03
CA PHE A 170 6.65 20.42 16.64
C PHE A 170 7.63 19.78 17.63
N ARG A 171 8.62 19.06 17.10
CA ARG A 171 9.93 18.92 17.76
C ARG A 171 11.04 19.14 16.74
N ILE A 172 11.16 20.37 16.25
CA ILE A 172 12.46 20.89 15.84
C ILE A 172 13.22 21.14 17.14
N GLN A 173 14.38 20.51 17.23
CA GLN A 173 15.31 20.53 18.36
C GLN A 173 15.51 21.95 18.88
N GLY A 174 15.11 22.16 20.15
CA GLY A 174 15.66 23.25 20.94
C GLY A 174 17.16 23.04 21.06
N ILE A 175 17.92 24.01 20.56
CA ILE A 175 19.36 24.08 20.77
C ILE A 175 19.62 24.18 22.28
N SER A 176 20.59 23.37 22.70
CA SER A 176 21.20 23.29 24.03
C SER A 176 21.37 24.64 24.70
N SER A 177 20.95 24.70 25.96
CA SER A 177 21.41 25.66 26.95
C SER A 177 22.92 25.54 27.15
N ASP A 178 23.63 26.68 27.09
CA ASP A 178 24.80 26.99 27.91
C ASP A 178 24.85 28.51 28.16
N ASN A 179 25.37 28.86 29.33
CA ASN A 179 25.25 30.10 30.12
C ASN A 179 25.68 31.42 29.44
N GLU A 180 25.03 32.54 29.80
CA GLU A 180 25.57 33.50 30.78
C GLU A 180 24.65 34.71 31.05
N ASN A 181 24.31 34.85 32.34
CA ASN A 181 24.18 36.06 33.17
C ASN A 181 23.13 37.15 32.91
N ASN A 182 22.25 37.26 33.90
CA ASN A 182 21.38 38.39 34.26
C ASN A 182 22.13 39.74 34.32
N ASN A 183 21.52 40.79 33.78
CA ASN A 183 21.01 41.91 34.61
C ASN A 183 20.27 42.99 33.80
N ASN A 184 19.18 43.47 34.41
CA ASN A 184 18.57 44.80 34.29
C ASN A 184 18.08 45.30 32.91
N ASP A 185 16.77 45.52 32.82
CA ASP A 185 16.13 46.86 32.75
C ASP A 185 14.83 46.83 31.91
N LYS A 186 13.79 47.47 32.43
CA LYS A 186 12.51 47.70 31.74
C LYS A 186 12.62 49.00 30.95
N ARG A 187 12.59 48.96 29.61
CA ARG A 187 12.02 50.05 28.79
C ARG A 187 11.87 49.69 27.30
N TYR A 188 10.73 50.11 26.77
CA TYR A 188 10.33 50.09 25.37
C TYR A 188 11.37 50.73 24.43
N HIS A 189 11.67 50.09 23.30
CA HIS A 189 12.10 50.79 22.09
C HIS A 189 11.49 50.18 20.82
N ASN A 190 10.95 51.08 20.00
CA ASN A 190 10.34 50.89 18.69
C ASN A 190 11.14 49.99 17.75
N PHE A 191 10.53 48.90 17.28
CA PHE A 191 10.94 48.26 16.02
C PHE A 191 10.27 48.95 14.83
N LYS A 192 10.77 50.13 14.47
CA LYS A 192 10.77 50.56 13.05
C LYS A 192 11.84 49.70 12.36
N ASN A 193 11.40 48.65 11.68
CA ASN A 193 12.05 47.95 10.55
C ASN A 193 11.46 46.53 10.43
N VAL A 194 10.13 46.42 10.27
CA VAL A 194 9.56 45.20 9.70
C VAL A 194 9.85 45.25 8.21
N LYS A 195 10.97 44.65 7.81
CA LYS A 195 11.18 44.29 6.42
C LYS A 195 10.16 43.19 6.16
N PHE A 196 9.04 43.54 5.54
CA PHE A 196 8.16 42.54 4.93
C PHE A 196 9.01 41.78 3.92
N LEU A 197 9.53 40.62 4.33
CA LEU A 197 9.95 39.62 3.38
C LEU A 197 8.65 39.16 2.73
N THR A 198 8.33 39.82 1.62
CA THR A 198 7.38 39.33 0.63
C THR A 198 7.65 37.84 0.48
N SER A 199 6.68 37.03 0.91
CA SER A 199 6.70 35.61 0.67
C SER A 199 6.90 35.42 -0.83
N SER A 200 8.10 35.04 -1.24
CA SER A 200 8.28 34.38 -2.50
C SER A 200 7.35 33.18 -2.44
N SER A 201 6.24 33.24 -3.16
CA SER A 201 5.35 32.13 -3.37
C SER A 201 6.12 31.06 -4.13
N THR A 202 6.93 30.28 -3.42
CA THR A 202 7.26 28.93 -3.86
C THR A 202 5.91 28.23 -4.05
N PRO A 203 5.64 27.62 -5.22
CA PRO A 203 4.46 26.79 -5.38
C PRO A 203 4.50 25.79 -4.23
N ALA A 204 3.41 25.67 -3.46
CA ALA A 204 3.29 24.65 -2.42
C ALA A 204 3.74 23.33 -3.05
N GLN A 205 4.90 22.80 -2.63
CA GLN A 205 5.43 21.57 -3.18
C GLN A 205 4.36 20.52 -2.92
N GLN A 206 3.73 20.06 -3.99
CA GLN A 206 2.60 19.17 -3.90
C GLN A 206 3.10 17.89 -3.23
N ASP A 207 2.56 17.57 -2.05
CA ASP A 207 2.93 16.40 -1.24
C ASP A 207 2.39 15.11 -1.90
N ILE A 208 2.90 14.82 -3.10
CA ILE A 208 2.54 13.68 -3.93
C ILE A 208 3.29 12.46 -3.39
N GLY A 209 2.54 11.40 -3.14
CA GLY A 209 3.13 10.10 -2.84
C GLY A 209 2.12 8.98 -2.89
N VAL A 210 2.64 7.77 -2.98
CA VAL A 210 1.86 6.53 -3.02
C VAL A 210 2.23 5.64 -1.85
N THR A 211 1.24 4.89 -1.37
CA THR A 211 1.40 3.97 -0.24
C THR A 211 1.33 2.53 -0.72
N TYR A 212 2.12 1.65 -0.11
CA TYR A 212 2.09 0.21 -0.34
C TYR A 212 2.46 -0.54 0.94
N VAL A 213 2.11 -1.82 1.02
CA VAL A 213 2.54 -2.69 2.11
C VAL A 213 3.78 -3.45 1.67
N ARG A 214 4.86 -3.36 2.44
CA ARG A 214 6.01 -4.25 2.33
C ARG A 214 5.80 -5.43 3.27
N TRP A 215 5.63 -6.60 2.68
CA TRP A 215 5.37 -7.83 3.44
C TRP A 215 6.66 -8.59 3.73
N GLY A 216 6.74 -9.12 4.95
CA GLY A 216 7.87 -9.88 5.46
C GLY A 216 9.02 -9.07 6.02
N LYS A 217 8.85 -7.75 6.16
CA LYS A 217 9.80 -6.84 6.80
C LYS A 217 9.09 -5.88 7.73
N LYS A 218 9.78 -5.51 8.82
CA LYS A 218 9.31 -4.52 9.81
C LYS A 218 9.55 -3.06 9.39
N ALA A 219 10.34 -2.84 8.34
CA ALA A 219 10.77 -1.51 7.92
C ALA A 219 10.67 -1.34 6.41
N CYS A 220 10.38 -0.11 5.99
CA CYS A 220 10.35 0.26 4.60
C CYS A 220 11.75 0.37 3.98
N PRO A 221 11.90 0.30 2.65
CA PRO A 221 13.18 0.55 1.97
C PRO A 221 13.69 1.96 2.27
N LYS A 222 15.01 2.20 2.17
CA LYS A 222 15.67 3.45 2.58
C LYS A 222 15.07 4.74 1.99
N ASN A 223 14.47 4.67 0.81
CA ASN A 223 13.91 5.82 0.10
C ASN A 223 12.38 5.97 0.32
N SER A 224 11.83 5.23 1.27
CA SER A 224 10.41 5.21 1.63
C SER A 224 10.26 5.62 3.09
N ASP A 225 9.25 6.42 3.39
CA ASP A 225 8.87 6.68 4.79
C ASP A 225 8.03 5.51 5.31
N THR A 226 8.28 5.07 6.55
CA THR A 226 7.37 4.13 7.23
C THR A 226 6.18 4.90 7.79
N VAL A 227 4.97 4.53 7.37
CA VAL A 227 3.72 5.05 7.94
C VAL A 227 3.45 4.36 9.27
N TYR A 228 3.45 3.03 9.28
CA TYR A 228 3.45 2.22 10.49
C TYR A 228 4.07 0.84 10.23
N THR A 229 4.49 0.20 11.30
CA THR A 229 4.95 -1.19 11.33
C THR A 229 3.89 -2.05 11.99
N GLY A 230 3.79 -3.30 11.56
CA GLY A 230 2.74 -4.19 12.00
C GLY A 230 3.06 -5.67 11.81
N GLN A 231 2.03 -6.47 12.07
CA GLN A 231 2.00 -7.88 11.77
C GLN A 231 0.92 -8.17 10.73
N ALA A 232 1.17 -9.16 9.88
CA ALA A 232 0.17 -9.64 8.96
C ALA A 232 -0.93 -10.38 9.72
N GLY A 233 -2.17 -10.21 9.26
CA GLY A 233 -3.31 -10.93 9.80
C GLY A 233 -4.36 -11.24 8.73
N GLY A 234 -5.29 -12.11 9.09
CA GLY A 234 -6.40 -12.53 8.23
C GLY A 234 -7.39 -13.40 8.99
N ASN A 235 -8.36 -13.97 8.28
CA ASN A 235 -9.27 -14.96 8.83
C ASN A 235 -8.59 -16.31 9.13
N TYR A 236 -9.29 -17.17 9.87
CA TYR A 236 -8.93 -18.57 10.07
C TYR A 236 -8.90 -19.33 8.73
N TYR A 237 -7.86 -20.15 8.48
CA TYR A 237 -7.65 -20.82 7.19
C TYR A 237 -8.82 -21.70 6.73
N GLY A 238 -9.59 -22.25 7.68
CA GLY A 238 -10.75 -23.11 7.43
C GLY A 238 -12.07 -22.36 7.28
N ASN A 239 -12.09 -21.04 7.49
CA ASN A 239 -13.30 -20.23 7.37
C ASN A 239 -13.57 -19.88 5.91
N LYS A 240 -14.81 -20.09 5.47
CA LYS A 240 -15.27 -19.69 4.13
C LYS A 240 -15.49 -18.19 3.99
N GLY A 241 -15.73 -17.50 5.10
CA GLY A 241 -15.97 -16.05 5.22
C GLY A 241 -14.87 -15.34 6.00
N GLY A 242 -15.11 -14.10 6.45
CA GLY A 242 -14.13 -13.32 7.24
C GLY A 242 -13.07 -12.56 6.44
N GLY A 243 -13.16 -12.52 5.11
CA GLY A 243 -12.28 -11.75 4.22
C GLY A 243 -11.17 -12.57 3.54
N SER A 244 -10.95 -12.30 2.26
CA SER A 244 -9.99 -13.00 1.38
C SER A 244 -8.62 -12.31 1.32
N ASN A 245 -8.52 -11.09 1.82
CA ASN A 245 -7.29 -10.31 1.86
C ASN A 245 -6.44 -10.63 3.10
N TYR A 246 -5.15 -10.30 3.02
CA TYR A 246 -4.28 -10.14 4.18
C TYR A 246 -4.28 -8.68 4.61
N LEU A 247 -4.26 -8.44 5.91
CA LEU A 247 -4.21 -7.10 6.51
C LEU A 247 -2.85 -6.88 7.16
N CYS A 248 -2.30 -5.67 7.04
CA CYS A 248 -1.16 -5.26 7.83
C CYS A 248 -1.67 -4.55 9.09
N LEU A 249 -1.71 -5.26 10.21
CA LEU A 249 -2.27 -4.78 11.47
C LEU A 249 -1.21 -3.98 12.24
N PRO A 250 -1.48 -2.73 12.65
CA PRO A 250 -0.53 -1.95 13.44
C PRO A 250 -0.06 -2.67 14.70
N SER A 251 1.19 -2.45 15.10
CA SER A 251 1.73 -3.01 16.35
C SER A 251 1.13 -2.37 17.62
N ASP A 252 0.46 -1.24 17.47
CA ASP A 252 -0.19 -0.44 18.50
C ASP A 252 -1.70 -0.27 18.22
N PRO A 253 -2.48 -1.37 18.21
CA PRO A 253 -3.90 -1.30 17.87
C PRO A 253 -4.72 -0.59 18.95
N GLU A 254 -5.64 0.26 18.52
CA GLU A 254 -6.74 0.73 19.36
C GLU A 254 -7.84 -0.34 19.40
N ASN A 255 -8.26 -0.74 20.60
CA ASN A 255 -9.26 -1.80 20.77
C ASN A 255 -10.64 -1.20 21.05
N GLY A 256 -11.64 -1.73 20.36
CA GLY A 256 -13.05 -1.52 20.71
C GLY A 256 -13.46 -2.31 21.95
N ASN A 257 -14.75 -2.26 22.27
CA ASN A 257 -15.30 -3.04 23.39
C ASN A 257 -15.25 -4.54 23.10
N ALA A 258 -14.86 -5.33 24.09
CA ALA A 258 -14.91 -6.79 24.00
C ALA A 258 -16.37 -7.26 23.89
N TYR A 259 -16.60 -8.29 23.07
CA TYR A 259 -17.88 -8.96 22.94
C TYR A 259 -17.69 -10.48 22.82
N SER A 260 -18.69 -11.26 23.23
CA SER A 260 -18.56 -12.72 23.42
C SER A 260 -19.41 -13.58 22.47
N TYR A 261 -20.02 -13.00 21.45
CA TYR A 261 -20.80 -13.75 20.45
C TYR A 261 -19.91 -14.22 19.28
N GLY A 262 -20.26 -15.37 18.70
CA GLY A 262 -19.45 -16.09 17.70
C GLY A 262 -19.46 -15.48 16.30
N ASN A 263 -18.91 -14.28 16.16
CA ASN A 263 -18.65 -13.65 14.87
C ASN A 263 -17.26 -14.04 14.31
N ASP A 264 -16.97 -13.58 13.09
CA ASP A 264 -15.65 -13.75 12.46
C ASP A 264 -14.52 -13.22 13.35
N GLY A 265 -13.44 -14.00 13.43
CA GLY A 265 -12.21 -13.64 14.12
C GLY A 265 -11.15 -13.15 13.15
N LEU A 266 -10.40 -12.13 13.59
CA LEU A 266 -9.16 -11.71 12.96
C LEU A 266 -7.99 -12.39 13.69
N TYR A 267 -7.18 -13.12 12.94
CA TYR A 267 -6.05 -13.90 13.42
C TYR A 267 -4.74 -13.31 12.88
N GLY A 268 -3.63 -13.56 13.58
CA GLY A 268 -2.29 -13.33 13.03
C GLY A 268 -2.06 -14.18 11.77
N ALA A 269 -0.95 -13.93 11.09
CA ALA A 269 -0.55 -14.73 9.95
C ALA A 269 0.85 -15.31 10.10
N GLU A 270 1.02 -16.54 9.63
CA GLU A 270 2.24 -17.34 9.80
C GLU A 270 2.86 -17.73 8.46
N TYR A 271 4.20 -17.80 8.43
CA TYR A 271 4.90 -18.42 7.32
C TYR A 271 4.83 -19.95 7.42
N TYR A 272 4.47 -20.60 6.32
CA TYR A 272 4.59 -22.05 6.17
C TYR A 272 5.74 -22.41 5.22
N ILE A 273 6.94 -21.92 5.57
CA ILE A 273 8.16 -22.07 4.78
C ILE A 273 9.11 -23.02 5.50
N ASN A 274 9.00 -24.32 5.18
CA ASN A 274 9.86 -25.36 5.72
C ASN A 274 11.24 -25.36 5.08
N SER A 275 12.27 -25.86 5.77
CA SER A 275 13.64 -25.98 5.24
C SER A 275 13.71 -26.71 3.90
N GLY A 276 12.88 -27.75 3.69
CA GLY A 276 12.82 -28.53 2.45
C GLY A 276 11.94 -27.94 1.34
N THR A 277 11.10 -26.95 1.65
CA THR A 277 10.20 -26.28 0.68
C THR A 277 10.47 -24.79 0.57
N LYS A 278 11.56 -24.29 1.18
CA LYS A 278 11.91 -22.88 1.17
C LYS A 278 12.36 -22.47 -0.23
N PRO A 279 11.91 -21.31 -0.71
CA PRO A 279 12.50 -20.73 -1.88
C PRO A 279 14.02 -20.57 -1.76
N SER A 280 14.72 -20.83 -2.86
CA SER A 280 16.19 -20.95 -2.88
C SER A 280 16.91 -19.71 -2.32
N GLY A 281 16.35 -18.52 -2.56
CA GLY A 281 16.91 -17.24 -2.11
C GLY A 281 16.65 -16.87 -0.64
N LEU A 282 15.82 -17.62 0.10
CA LEU A 282 15.57 -17.32 1.52
C LEU A 282 16.68 -17.88 2.42
N THR A 283 17.11 -17.07 3.38
CA THR A 283 18.24 -17.37 4.29
C THR A 283 17.99 -18.55 5.23
N GLY A 284 16.74 -18.84 5.58
CA GLY A 284 16.40 -19.92 6.49
C GLY A 284 14.93 -20.36 6.43
N SER A 285 14.59 -21.33 7.26
CA SER A 285 13.20 -21.73 7.50
C SER A 285 12.50 -20.65 8.32
N LEU A 286 11.30 -20.27 7.89
CA LEU A 286 10.41 -19.38 8.63
C LEU A 286 9.17 -20.13 9.14
N PHE A 287 9.16 -21.46 9.06
CA PHE A 287 8.01 -22.28 9.44
C PHE A 287 7.42 -21.91 10.81
N GLN A 288 6.11 -21.64 10.81
CA GLN A 288 5.32 -21.27 11.98
C GLN A 288 5.82 -20.03 12.72
N LYS A 289 6.41 -19.09 11.97
CA LYS A 289 6.78 -17.78 12.48
C LYS A 289 5.81 -16.73 11.96
N GLU A 290 5.47 -15.78 12.83
CA GLU A 290 4.61 -14.65 12.50
C GLU A 290 5.23 -13.78 11.39
N VAL A 291 4.37 -13.23 10.52
CA VAL A 291 4.78 -12.45 9.34
C VAL A 291 4.75 -10.95 9.66
N PRO A 292 5.89 -10.24 9.67
CA PRO A 292 5.91 -8.80 9.86
C PRO A 292 5.46 -8.10 8.58
N CYS A 293 4.95 -6.88 8.73
CA CYS A 293 4.66 -5.98 7.62
C CYS A 293 4.99 -4.54 7.97
N ALA A 294 5.18 -3.71 6.95
CA ALA A 294 5.32 -2.28 7.10
C ALA A 294 4.51 -1.57 6.01
N VAL A 295 3.73 -0.56 6.38
CA VAL A 295 3.07 0.31 5.41
C VAL A 295 4.01 1.45 5.08
N CYS A 296 4.32 1.59 3.80
CA CYS A 296 5.36 2.45 3.29
C CYS A 296 4.77 3.54 2.42
N ARG A 297 5.28 4.77 2.53
CA ARG A 297 4.96 5.91 1.67
C ARG A 297 6.16 6.27 0.81
N ARG A 298 5.95 6.32 -0.50
CA ARG A 298 6.92 6.86 -1.48
C ARG A 298 6.54 8.27 -1.87
N LYS A 299 7.34 9.24 -1.44
CA LYS A 299 7.26 10.61 -1.94
C LYS A 299 7.66 10.68 -3.41
N GLU A 300 7.06 11.62 -4.13
CA GLU A 300 7.35 11.94 -5.55
C GLU A 300 7.05 10.82 -6.56
N LYS A 301 6.42 9.74 -6.09
CA LYS A 301 5.95 8.62 -6.90
C LYS A 301 4.43 8.70 -7.06
N VAL A 302 3.96 8.33 -8.24
CA VAL A 302 2.55 8.47 -8.64
C VAL A 302 1.83 7.14 -8.72
N SER A 303 2.56 6.02 -8.75
CA SER A 303 1.98 4.68 -8.80
C SER A 303 2.91 3.67 -8.16
N VAL A 304 2.31 2.64 -7.58
CA VAL A 304 2.96 1.38 -7.21
C VAL A 304 2.26 0.21 -7.90
N LEU A 305 2.99 -0.86 -8.18
CA LEU A 305 2.46 -2.05 -8.84
C LEU A 305 3.22 -3.30 -8.40
N MET A 306 2.50 -4.33 -7.97
CA MET A 306 3.08 -5.67 -7.79
C MET A 306 2.98 -6.45 -9.11
N ILE A 307 4.10 -7.06 -9.52
CA ILE A 307 4.17 -7.90 -10.72
C ILE A 307 4.65 -9.28 -10.31
N ALA A 308 3.83 -10.30 -10.56
CA ALA A 308 4.18 -11.70 -10.38
C ALA A 308 4.94 -12.26 -11.59
N GLY A 309 5.80 -13.25 -11.34
CA GLY A 309 6.58 -13.97 -12.34
C GLY A 309 7.96 -13.40 -12.66
N ARG A 310 8.40 -12.30 -12.01
CA ARG A 310 9.72 -11.70 -12.27
C ARG A 310 10.25 -10.90 -11.09
N LYS A 311 11.58 -10.69 -11.08
CA LYS A 311 12.27 -9.75 -10.17
C LYS A 311 12.69 -8.43 -10.84
N SER A 312 12.71 -8.39 -12.16
CA SER A 312 13.19 -7.23 -12.94
C SER A 312 12.08 -6.22 -13.22
N CYS A 313 12.45 -4.94 -13.38
CA CYS A 313 11.50 -3.86 -13.66
C CYS A 313 11.16 -3.76 -15.16
N TYR A 314 10.05 -3.10 -15.47
CA TYR A 314 9.78 -2.59 -16.83
C TYR A 314 10.43 -1.22 -17.00
N LYS A 315 10.69 -0.82 -18.26
CA LYS A 315 11.26 0.50 -18.57
C LYS A 315 10.41 1.62 -17.96
N GLY A 316 11.05 2.54 -17.25
CA GLY A 316 10.40 3.66 -16.56
C GLY A 316 9.91 3.35 -15.15
N TRP A 317 9.93 2.08 -14.74
CA TRP A 317 9.62 1.67 -13.37
C TRP A 317 10.90 1.39 -12.58
N GLN A 318 10.85 1.66 -11.28
CA GLN A 318 11.92 1.34 -10.33
C GLN A 318 11.44 0.30 -9.34
N SER A 319 12.31 -0.61 -8.91
CA SER A 319 11.97 -1.60 -7.88
C SER A 319 11.91 -0.92 -6.50
N GLU A 320 10.86 -1.21 -5.74
CA GLU A 320 10.82 -0.99 -4.29
C GLU A 320 11.41 -2.18 -3.54
N TYR A 321 10.99 -3.39 -3.93
CA TYR A 321 11.58 -4.64 -3.47
C TYR A 321 11.21 -5.80 -4.41
N SER A 322 11.96 -6.90 -4.32
CA SER A 322 11.69 -8.15 -5.01
C SER A 322 11.59 -9.29 -4.02
N GLY A 323 10.92 -10.36 -4.44
CA GLY A 323 10.51 -11.40 -3.53
C GLY A 323 9.97 -12.64 -4.19
N PHE A 324 9.22 -13.40 -3.39
CA PHE A 324 8.53 -14.61 -3.78
C PHE A 324 7.03 -14.42 -3.61
N LEU A 325 6.27 -14.88 -4.60
CA LEU A 325 4.82 -14.87 -4.55
C LEU A 325 4.37 -15.93 -3.54
N MET A 326 3.54 -15.52 -2.61
CA MET A 326 2.96 -16.38 -1.58
C MET A 326 1.45 -16.18 -1.50
N SER A 327 0.77 -17.21 -1.02
CA SER A 327 -0.67 -17.19 -0.76
C SER A 327 -1.02 -18.33 0.21
N GLU A 328 -2.31 -18.52 0.46
CA GLU A 328 -2.81 -19.57 1.31
C GLU A 328 -2.65 -20.97 0.68
N TYR A 329 -2.71 -22.01 1.49
CA TYR A 329 -2.57 -23.39 1.03
C TYR A 329 -3.69 -23.74 0.05
N LYS A 330 -3.33 -24.46 -1.01
CA LYS A 330 -4.24 -24.84 -2.12
C LYS A 330 -5.52 -25.59 -1.73
N THR A 331 -5.62 -26.17 -0.52
CA THR A 331 -6.84 -26.85 -0.04
C THR A 331 -7.63 -26.05 0.99
N HIS A 332 -7.14 -24.87 1.36
CA HIS A 332 -7.81 -23.92 2.24
C HIS A 332 -8.67 -22.94 1.41
N HIS A 333 -9.26 -21.95 2.08
CA HIS A 333 -10.02 -20.90 1.40
C HIS A 333 -9.12 -19.93 0.65
N ASN A 334 -9.67 -19.34 -0.42
CA ASN A 334 -8.91 -18.47 -1.30
C ASN A 334 -8.44 -17.21 -0.57
N LYS A 335 -7.15 -16.92 -0.71
CA LYS A 335 -6.52 -15.67 -0.29
C LYS A 335 -5.86 -14.98 -1.46
N ASP A 336 -5.58 -13.69 -1.28
CA ASP A 336 -4.81 -12.92 -2.26
C ASP A 336 -3.40 -13.49 -2.47
N PHE A 337 -2.84 -13.20 -3.64
CA PHE A 337 -1.43 -13.44 -3.92
C PHE A 337 -0.61 -12.24 -3.49
N ILE A 338 0.33 -12.44 -2.56
CA ILE A 338 1.15 -11.40 -1.96
C ILE A 338 2.61 -11.61 -2.31
N CYS A 339 3.34 -10.52 -2.57
CA CYS A 339 4.79 -10.57 -2.75
C CYS A 339 5.50 -10.41 -1.39
N ILE A 340 6.08 -11.49 -0.89
CA ILE A 340 6.89 -11.49 0.33
C ILE A 340 8.34 -11.19 -0.03
N ASP A 341 8.98 -10.29 0.71
CA ASP A 341 10.37 -9.89 0.49
C ASP A 341 11.34 -11.08 0.45
N GLU A 342 12.36 -11.02 -0.40
CA GLU A 342 13.37 -12.08 -0.50
C GLU A 342 14.29 -12.15 0.71
N ASP A 343 14.37 -11.09 1.52
CA ASP A 343 15.10 -11.03 2.78
C ASP A 343 14.16 -11.08 4.00
N ALA A 344 13.01 -11.76 3.84
CA ALA A 344 11.98 -11.90 4.85
C ALA A 344 12.52 -12.35 6.21
N VAL A 345 11.97 -11.72 7.25
CA VAL A 345 12.28 -12.00 8.66
C VAL A 345 11.00 -12.39 9.39
N PRO A 346 11.09 -13.07 10.53
CA PRO A 346 9.93 -13.28 11.38
C PRO A 346 9.59 -12.00 12.18
N PHE A 347 8.33 -11.86 12.59
CA PHE A 347 7.91 -10.74 13.43
C PHE A 347 8.53 -10.85 14.82
N ASP A 348 8.60 -12.03 15.41
CA ASP A 348 9.40 -12.31 16.60
C ASP A 348 9.98 -13.74 16.53
N ASP A 349 10.61 -14.20 17.59
CA ASP A 349 11.12 -15.59 17.67
C ASP A 349 10.08 -16.58 18.23
N ARG A 350 8.84 -16.15 18.41
CA ARG A 350 7.76 -17.03 18.83
C ARG A 350 7.44 -18.01 17.71
N LYS A 351 7.25 -19.26 18.11
CA LYS A 351 6.60 -20.26 17.28
C LYS A 351 5.23 -20.52 17.86
N SER A 352 4.22 -20.04 17.17
CA SER A 352 2.85 -20.43 17.41
C SER A 352 2.51 -21.51 16.39
N SER A 353 1.87 -22.59 16.83
CA SER A 353 1.12 -23.45 15.90
C SER A 353 -0.32 -22.93 15.88
N GLU A 354 -0.48 -21.65 15.61
CA GLU A 354 -1.79 -21.02 15.65
C GLU A 354 -2.45 -21.23 14.29
N ASN A 355 -3.49 -22.05 14.30
CA ASN A 355 -4.35 -22.31 13.15
C ASN A 355 -4.93 -20.97 12.63
N SER A 356 -4.21 -20.31 11.73
CA SER A 356 -4.41 -18.89 11.39
C SER A 356 -4.16 -18.65 9.89
N ALA A 357 -4.21 -17.39 9.45
CA ALA A 357 -3.93 -17.06 8.05
C ALA A 357 -2.48 -17.46 7.70
N SER A 358 -2.25 -18.08 6.55
CA SER A 358 -0.94 -18.68 6.28
C SER A 358 -0.34 -18.22 4.96
N PHE A 359 0.99 -18.10 4.92
CA PHE A 359 1.76 -17.79 3.72
C PHE A 359 2.57 -19.00 3.27
N TYR A 360 2.13 -19.61 2.17
CA TYR A 360 2.81 -20.70 1.47
C TYR A 360 3.48 -20.20 0.19
N PRO A 361 4.69 -20.68 -0.16
CA PRO A 361 5.30 -20.41 -1.44
C PRO A 361 4.44 -20.87 -2.62
N VAL A 362 4.23 -19.98 -3.60
CA VAL A 362 3.49 -20.30 -4.81
C VAL A 362 4.45 -20.85 -5.87
N ARG A 363 4.02 -21.92 -6.53
CA ARG A 363 4.73 -22.50 -7.68
C ARG A 363 3.89 -22.40 -8.95
N ALA A 364 4.56 -22.20 -10.08
CA ALA A 364 3.92 -22.28 -11.39
C ALA A 364 3.43 -23.71 -11.65
N LYS A 365 2.25 -23.80 -12.27
CA LYS A 365 1.64 -25.06 -12.69
C LYS A 365 1.24 -24.99 -14.15
N CYS A 366 1.94 -25.75 -14.99
CA CYS A 366 1.72 -25.76 -16.43
C CYS A 366 0.38 -26.42 -16.79
N GLY A 367 -0.17 -26.02 -17.94
CA GLY A 367 -1.51 -26.40 -18.41
C GLY A 367 -2.06 -25.22 -19.18
N SER A 368 -3.14 -24.60 -18.68
CA SER A 368 -3.58 -23.30 -19.18
C SER A 368 -2.55 -22.19 -18.96
N LEU A 369 -1.70 -22.32 -17.92
CA LEU A 369 -0.49 -21.51 -17.82
C LEU A 369 0.53 -22.01 -18.84
N ARG A 370 0.85 -21.16 -19.80
CA ARG A 370 1.76 -21.49 -20.89
C ARG A 370 3.19 -21.69 -20.39
N CYS A 371 3.78 -22.81 -20.75
CA CYS A 371 5.16 -23.16 -20.45
C CYS A 371 5.86 -23.61 -21.74
N PRO A 372 6.86 -22.87 -22.26
CA PRO A 372 7.46 -21.61 -21.78
C PRO A 372 6.56 -20.36 -21.94
N PRO A 373 6.84 -19.21 -21.25
CA PRO A 373 8.08 -18.89 -20.52
C PRO A 373 8.11 -19.37 -19.06
N TYR A 374 6.99 -19.79 -18.49
CA TYR A 374 6.98 -20.39 -17.15
C TYR A 374 7.56 -21.80 -17.18
N LYS A 375 8.06 -22.25 -16.03
CA LYS A 375 8.57 -23.60 -15.84
C LYS A 375 7.67 -24.32 -14.83
N ASP A 376 7.33 -25.58 -15.10
CA ASP A 376 6.46 -26.32 -14.19
C ASP A 376 7.13 -26.52 -12.84
N ASN A 377 6.35 -26.45 -11.76
CA ASN A 377 6.77 -26.69 -10.39
C ASN A 377 7.89 -25.80 -9.87
N THR A 378 8.11 -24.62 -10.46
CA THR A 378 9.08 -23.65 -9.95
C THR A 378 8.41 -22.55 -9.15
N GLU A 379 9.09 -22.06 -8.12
CA GLU A 379 8.70 -20.87 -7.36
C GLU A 379 8.42 -19.68 -8.28
N VAL A 380 7.39 -18.90 -7.95
CA VAL A 380 7.01 -17.70 -8.70
C VAL A 380 7.61 -16.50 -8.00
N PHE A 381 8.52 -15.79 -8.69
CA PHE A 381 9.06 -14.53 -8.18
C PHE A 381 8.03 -13.41 -8.25
N CYS A 382 8.30 -12.31 -7.57
CA CYS A 382 7.52 -11.08 -7.70
C CYS A 382 8.39 -9.85 -7.45
N THR A 383 7.89 -8.69 -7.88
CA THR A 383 8.50 -7.40 -7.61
C THR A 383 7.44 -6.34 -7.40
N PHE A 384 7.63 -5.50 -6.39
CA PHE A 384 6.87 -4.27 -6.23
C PHE A 384 7.65 -3.15 -6.91
N LEU A 385 6.99 -2.45 -7.83
CA LEU A 385 7.56 -1.37 -8.60
C LEU A 385 6.90 -0.05 -8.23
N ASN A 386 7.64 1.05 -8.36
CA ASN A 386 7.14 2.42 -8.32
C ASN A 386 7.36 3.11 -9.66
N LEU A 387 6.49 4.08 -9.95
CA LEU A 387 6.60 4.97 -11.10
C LEU A 387 6.83 6.41 -10.63
N SER A 388 7.89 7.04 -11.13
CA SER A 388 8.16 8.46 -10.87
C SER A 388 7.14 9.35 -11.56
N SER A 389 6.78 10.47 -10.92
CA SER A 389 6.20 11.59 -11.64
C SER A 389 7.25 12.12 -12.63
N LEU A 390 6.96 12.10 -13.94
CA LEU A 390 7.80 12.76 -14.95
C LEU A 390 7.69 14.30 -14.90
N CYS A 391 6.90 14.85 -13.96
CA CYS A 391 6.51 16.26 -13.88
C CYS A 391 7.34 17.11 -12.90
N PHE A 392 8.49 16.63 -12.42
CA PHE A 392 9.45 17.50 -11.74
C PHE A 392 10.50 17.95 -12.75
N LYS A 393 10.32 19.18 -13.28
CA LYS A 393 11.38 19.87 -14.01
C LYS A 393 12.62 19.93 -13.12
N SER A 394 13.69 19.36 -13.64
CA SER A 394 15.07 19.63 -13.23
C SER A 394 15.35 21.12 -13.39
N ASN A 395 15.13 21.92 -12.35
CA ASN A 395 15.75 23.24 -12.24
C ASN A 395 16.98 23.09 -11.34
N ALA A 396 18.03 22.45 -11.87
CA ALA A 396 19.38 22.52 -11.33
C ALA A 396 20.38 22.04 -12.38
N PHE A 397 20.47 22.77 -13.49
CA PHE A 397 21.70 22.94 -14.23
C PHE A 397 21.72 24.41 -14.63
N TRP A 398 22.52 25.20 -13.93
CA TRP A 398 23.58 26.07 -14.46
C TRP A 398 24.42 26.55 -13.29
#